data_AF-A0A6P5GG96-F1
#
_entry.id   AF-A0A6P5GG96-F1
#
_cell.length_a   1.000
_cell.length_b   1.000
_cell.length_c   1.000
_cell.angle_alpha   90.00
_cell.angle_beta   90.00
_cell.angle_gamma   90.00
#
_symmetry.space_group_name_H-M   'P 1'
#
loop_
_entity.id
_entity.type
_entity.pdbx_description
1 polymer ?
#
loop_
_entity_poly.entity_id
_entity_poly.type
_entity_poly.pdbx_seq_one_letter_code
_entity_poly.pdbx_strand_id
1 'polypeptide(L)' 'MAQKSKEPCKKEACDIQACLTKNNFDPQRCLKVIELLQSCCEKCEYKSTHCASLSGLLKTSSK' A
#
# COMPACT_ATOMS: atom_id res chain seq x y z
N MET A 1 23.92 -0.94 -13.17
CA MET A 1 22.66 -1.68 -12.91
C MET A 1 21.94 -0.93 -11.80
N ALA A 2 20.72 -0.46 -12.07
CA ALA A 2 20.02 0.53 -11.25
C ALA A 2 19.97 0.11 -9.77
N GLN A 3 20.43 1.01 -8.91
CA GLN A 3 20.36 0.89 -7.47
C GLN A 3 18.93 0.57 -7.09
N LYS A 4 18.71 -0.66 -6.61
CA LYS A 4 17.48 -1.07 -5.93
C LYS A 4 17.45 -0.28 -4.61
N SER A 5 17.17 1.02 -4.69
CA SER A 5 16.69 1.79 -3.55
C SER A 5 15.56 0.95 -3.01
N LYS A 6 15.84 0.32 -1.87
CA LYS A 6 14.96 -0.65 -1.22
C LYS A 6 13.70 0.11 -0.92
N GLU A 7 12.71 0.06 -1.81
CA GLU A 7 11.37 0.57 -1.53
C GLU A 7 10.80 -0.30 -0.42
N PRO A 8 10.83 0.15 0.84
CA PRO A 8 10.59 -0.71 1.99
C PRO A 8 9.17 -1.26 1.98
N CYS A 9 8.25 -0.55 1.31
CA CYS A 9 6.83 -0.86 1.26
C CYS A 9 6.35 -1.41 -0.08
N LYS A 10 7.27 -1.77 -0.98
CA LYS A 10 6.94 -2.31 -2.30
C LYS A 10 6.18 -3.63 -2.23
N LYS A 11 6.55 -4.50 -1.29
CA LYS A 11 5.88 -5.79 -1.14
C LYS A 11 4.40 -5.59 -0.80
N GLU A 12 4.13 -4.79 0.22
CA GLU A 12 2.78 -4.49 0.71
C GLU A 12 1.96 -3.76 -0.36
N ALA A 13 2.60 -2.87 -1.14
CA ALA A 13 1.95 -2.21 -2.27
C ALA A 13 1.55 -3.19 -3.38
N CYS A 14 2.41 -4.16 -3.71
CA CYS A 14 2.08 -5.23 -4.64
C CYS A 14 0.97 -6.14 -4.10
N ASP A 15 0.99 -6.46 -2.80
CA ASP A 15 -0.06 -7.25 -2.15
C ASP A 15 -1.42 -6.52 -2.20
N ILE A 16 -1.45 -5.18 -2.07
CA ILE A 16 -2.68 -4.38 -2.25
C ILE A 16 -3.19 -4.50 -3.68
N GLN A 17 -2.33 -4.33 -4.69
CA GLN A 17 -2.74 -4.47 -6.09
C GLN A 17 -3.31 -5.87 -6.36
N ALA A 18 -2.64 -6.92 -5.87
CA ALA A 18 -3.13 -8.29 -6.01
C ALA A 18 -4.48 -8.49 -5.30
N CYS A 19 -4.65 -7.90 -4.11
CA CYS A 19 -5.92 -7.95 -3.39
C CYS A 19 -7.03 -7.24 -4.17
N LEU A 20 -6.79 -6.03 -4.67
CA LEU A 20 -7.75 -5.27 -5.45
C LEU A 20 -8.16 -6.04 -6.70
N THR A 21 -7.22 -6.56 -7.50
CA THR A 21 -7.53 -7.34 -8.70
C THR A 21 -8.39 -8.57 -8.39
N LYS A 22 -8.16 -9.24 -7.25
CA LYS A 22 -8.95 -10.40 -6.81
C LYS A 22 -10.34 -10.04 -6.26
N ASN A 23 -10.52 -8.80 -5.80
CA ASN A 23 -11.73 -8.34 -5.12
C ASN A 23 -12.48 -7.27 -5.93
N ASN A 24 -12.41 -7.33 -7.26
CA ASN A 24 -13.10 -6.36 -8.14
C ASN A 24 -12.74 -4.89 -7.86
N PHE A 25 -11.50 -4.64 -7.46
CA PHE A 25 -10.97 -3.33 -7.07
C PHE A 25 -11.70 -2.71 -5.87
N ASP A 26 -12.29 -3.54 -5.01
CA ASP A 26 -12.91 -3.11 -3.75
C ASP A 26 -11.85 -2.98 -2.63
N PRO A 27 -11.52 -1.75 -2.21
CA PRO A 27 -10.53 -1.52 -1.15
C PRO A 27 -11.04 -1.93 0.24
N GLN A 28 -12.35 -2.03 0.47
CA GLN A 28 -12.92 -2.49 1.75
C GLN A 28 -12.58 -3.95 2.04
N ARG A 29 -12.41 -4.75 1.00
CA ARG A 29 -11.98 -6.15 1.12
C ARG A 29 -10.47 -6.29 1.37
N CYS A 30 -9.72 -5.20 1.18
CA CYS A 30 -8.27 -5.16 1.26
C CYS A 30 -7.73 -4.39 2.47
N LEU A 31 -8.60 -3.99 3.41
CA LEU A 31 -8.23 -3.20 4.60
C LEU A 31 -7.01 -3.75 5.33
N LYS A 32 -6.96 -5.07 5.52
CA LYS A 32 -5.84 -5.72 6.21
C LYS A 32 -4.48 -5.49 5.54
N VAL A 33 -4.43 -5.48 4.20
CA VAL A 33 -3.18 -5.23 3.47
C VAL A 33 -2.87 -3.73 3.41
N ILE A 34 -3.91 -2.89 3.38
CA ILE A 34 -3.78 -1.44 3.48
C ILE A 34 -3.18 -1.03 4.83
N GLU A 35 -3.63 -1.64 5.94
CA GLU A 35 -3.06 -1.44 7.28
C GLU A 35 -1.59 -1.89 7.37
N LEU A 36 -1.22 -2.97 6.67
CA LEU A 36 0.18 -3.41 6.58
C LEU A 36 1.04 -2.40 5.81
N LEU A 37 0.53 -1.85 4.70
CA LEU A 37 1.22 -0.78 3.97
C LEU A 37 1.36 0.46 4.84
N GLN A 38 0.32 0.85 5.57
CA GLN A 38 0.35 1.97 6.52
C GLN A 38 1.45 1.75 7.57
N SER A 39 1.45 0.59 8.21
CA SER A 39 2.45 0.22 9.22
C SER A 39 3.87 0.24 8.64
N CYS A 40 4.04 -0.18 7.38
CA CYS A 40 5.33 -0.07 6.69
C CYS A 40 5.73 1.38 6.49
N CYS A 41 4.80 2.23 6.07
CA CYS A 41 5.03 3.65 5.84
C CYS A 41 5.44 4.37 7.12
N GLU A 42 4.78 4.08 8.23
CA GLU A 42 5.16 4.61 9.55
C GLU A 42 6.58 4.16 9.95
N LYS A 43 6.91 2.88 9.77
CA LYS A 43 8.25 2.33 10.10
C LYS A 43 9.37 2.90 9.24
N CYS A 44 9.07 3.36 8.03
CA CYS A 44 10.06 3.93 7.12
C CYS A 44 9.99 5.46 7.04
N GLU A 45 9.28 6.12 7.96
CA GLU A 45 9.10 7.58 7.98
C GLU A 45 8.58 8.12 6.63
N TYR A 46 7.70 7.35 5.98
CA TYR A 46 7.11 7.67 4.66
C TYR A 46 8.15 7.86 3.54
N LYS A 47 9.34 7.25 3.67
CA LYS A 47 10.42 7.33 2.66
C LYS A 47 10.19 6.44 1.43
N SER A 48 9.14 5.61 1.39
CA SER A 48 8.77 4.82 0.19
C SER A 48 7.85 5.61 -0.72
N THR A 49 8.05 5.50 -2.05
CA THR A 49 7.15 6.12 -3.02
C THR A 49 5.73 5.52 -2.96
N HIS A 50 5.63 4.26 -2.55
CA HIS A 50 4.35 3.57 -2.36
C HIS A 50 3.49 4.12 -1.22
N CYS A 51 4.06 4.89 -0.30
CA CYS A 51 3.32 5.49 0.80
C CYS A 51 2.37 6.61 0.33
N ALA A 52 2.67 7.25 -0.80
CA ALA A 52 1.78 8.26 -1.39
C ALA A 52 0.43 7.66 -1.82
N SER A 53 0.42 6.38 -2.25
CA SER A 53 -0.79 5.68 -2.67
C SER A 53 -1.74 5.37 -1.51
N LEU A 54 -1.25 5.36 -0.27
CA LEU A 54 -2.01 5.02 0.93
C LEU A 54 -3.17 6.01 1.18
N SER A 55 -2.92 7.31 1.00
CA SER A 55 -3.93 8.36 1.21
C SER A 55 -5.14 8.22 0.28
N GLY A 56 -4.93 7.73 -0.95
CA GLY A 56 -6.01 7.45 -1.88
C GLY A 56 -6.87 6.26 -1.45
N LEU A 57 -6.22 5.21 -0.93
CA LEU A 57 -6.88 3.98 -0.48
C LEU A 57 -7.69 4.21 0.81
N LEU A 58 -7.14 4.93 1.79
CA LEU A 58 -7.84 5.24 3.03
C LEU A 58 -9.06 6.14 2.82
N LYS A 59 -8.97 7.11 1.88
CA LYS A 59 -10.08 8.02 1.58
C LYS A 59 -11.30 7.31 0.99
N THR A 60 -11.10 6.18 0.28
CA THR A 60 -12.20 5.36 -0.23
C THR A 60 -12.94 4.56 0.85
N SER A 61 -12.40 4.49 2.07
CA SER A 61 -12.98 3.74 3.18
C SER A 61 -13.89 4.55 4.10
N SER A 62 -14.01 5.86 3.89
CA SER A 62 -14.71 6.79 4.79
C SER A 62 -16.01 7.36 4.21
N LYS A 63 -16.67 6.67 3.25
CA LYS A 63 -17.91 7.16 2.62
C LYS A 63 -19.07 6.19 2.79
#